data_AF-A0A1V4VYP3-F1
#
_entry.id   AF-A0A1V4VYP3-F1
#
_cell.length_a   1.000
_cell.length_b   1.000
_cell.length_c   1.000
_cell.angle_alpha   90.00
_cell.angle_beta   90.00
_cell.angle_gamma   90.00
#
_symmetry.space_group_name_H-M   'P 1'
#
loop_
_entity.id
_entity.type
_entity.pdbx_description
1 polymer ?
#
loop_
_entity_poly.entity_id
_entity_poly.type
_entity_poly.pdbx_seq_one_letter_code
_entity_poly.pdbx_strand_id
1 'polypeptide(L)' 'MVTEFDDKLVRRLVEKVTVFEDRLTVEFKSGVEVEIEN' A
#
# COMPACT_ATOMS: atom_id res chain seq x y z
N MET A 1 10.12 -2.64 -16.26
CA MET A 1 10.14 -1.23 -15.81
C MET A 1 9.78 -1.26 -14.34
N VAL A 2 10.70 -0.85 -13.46
CA VAL A 2 10.38 -0.67 -12.03
C VAL A 2 10.05 0.80 -11.86
N THR A 3 8.83 1.10 -11.44
CA THR A 3 8.41 2.48 -11.17
C THR A 3 8.68 2.77 -9.71
N GLU A 4 9.69 3.61 -9.45
CA GLU A 4 9.99 4.10 -8.11
C GLU A 4 9.26 5.43 -7.89
N PHE A 5 8.59 5.54 -6.75
CA PHE A 5 7.91 6.76 -6.33
C PHE A 5 8.59 7.31 -5.06
N ASP A 6 8.58 8.63 -4.90
CA ASP A 6 9.10 9.28 -3.70
C ASP A 6 8.32 8.81 -2.44
N ASP A 7 9.04 8.29 -1.44
CA ASP A 7 8.48 7.77 -0.19
C ASP A 7 7.54 8.75 0.52
N LYS A 8 7.83 10.06 0.45
CA LYS A 8 6.97 11.07 1.08
C LYS A 8 5.64 11.19 0.36
N LEU A 9 5.61 11.00 -0.97
CA LEU A 9 4.37 11.00 -1.73
C LEU A 9 3.57 9.73 -1.43
N VAL A 10 4.22 8.57 -1.42
CA VAL A 10 3.56 7.29 -1.11
C VAL A 10 2.88 7.33 0.26
N ARG A 11 3.57 7.82 1.30
CA ARG A 11 3.00 7.95 2.65
C ARG A 11 1.80 8.90 2.73
N ARG A 12 1.67 9.86 1.82
CA ARG A 12 0.50 10.75 1.76
C ARG A 12 -0.72 10.08 1.15
N LEU A 13 -0.53 9.08 0.29
CA LEU A 13 -1.61 8.41 -0.43
C LEU A 13 -2.14 7.20 0.33
N VAL A 14 -1.30 6.53 1.12
CA VAL A 14 -1.71 5.41 1.97
C VAL A 14 -2.54 5.92 3.16
N GLU A 15 -3.71 5.31 3.35
CA GLU A 15 -4.57 5.53 4.52
C GLU A 15 -4.17 4.57 5.64
N LYS A 16 -4.08 3.28 5.32
CA LYS A 16 -3.81 2.22 6.30
C LYS A 16 -3.05 1.06 5.67
N VAL A 17 -2.14 0.46 6.44
CA VAL A 17 -1.51 -0.83 6.12
C VAL A 17 -1.88 -1.82 7.22
N THR A 18 -2.38 -2.99 6.82
CA THR A 18 -2.69 -4.10 7.73
C THR A 18 -1.82 -5.30 7.35
N VAL A 19 -1.12 -5.85 8.33
CA VAL A 19 -0.21 -6.99 8.16
C VAL A 19 -0.89 -8.23 8.73
N PHE A 20 -0.95 -9.30 7.92
CA PHE A 20 -1.39 -10.62 8.31
C PHE A 20 -0.19 -11.60 8.23
N GLU A 21 -0.37 -12.84 8.63
CA GLU A 21 0.72 -13.83 8.62
C GLU A 21 1.18 -14.19 7.19
N ASP A 22 0.25 -14.20 6.24
CA ASP A 22 0.43 -14.65 4.86
C ASP A 22 0.24 -13.56 3.80
N ARG A 23 -0.23 -12.37 4.21
CA ARG A 23 -0.56 -11.28 3.29
C ARG A 23 -0.44 -9.90 3.92
N LEU A 24 -0.46 -8.90 3.05
CA LEU A 24 -0.53 -7.49 3.39
C LEU A 24 -1.73 -6.85 2.69
N THR A 25 -2.47 -6.02 3.40
CA THR A 25 -3.53 -5.20 2.81
C THR A 25 -3.16 -3.72 2.94
N VAL A 26 -3.18 -3.00 1.82
CA VAL A 26 -2.92 -1.56 1.75
C VAL A 26 -4.19 -0.86 1.29
N GLU A 27 -4.70 0.04 2.13
CA GLU A 27 -5.82 0.91 1.83
C GLU A 27 -5.30 2.30 1.48
N PHE A 28 -5.69 2.82 0.32
CA PHE A 28 -5.36 4.17 -0.13
C PHE A 28 -6.49 5.15 0.21
N LYS A 29 -6.14 6.43 0.38
CA LYS A 29 -7.10 7.53 0.61
C LYS A 29 -8.18 7.67 -0.46
N SER A 30 -7.94 7.14 -1.65
CA SER A 30 -8.94 7.06 -2.73
C SER A 30 -10.05 6.03 -2.47
N GLY A 31 -9.91 5.19 -1.44
CA GLY A 31 -10.76 4.03 -1.18
C GLY A 31 -10.37 2.78 -1.97
N VAL A 32 -9.23 2.81 -2.68
CA VAL A 32 -8.69 1.62 -3.35
C VAL A 32 -7.99 0.74 -2.33
N GLU A 33 -8.30 -0.55 -2.36
CA GLU A 33 -7.67 -1.58 -1.54
C GLU A 33 -6.81 -2.49 -2.42
N VAL A 34 -5.60 -2.77 -1.96
CA VAL A 34 -4.66 -3.68 -2.63
C VAL A 34 -4.24 -4.75 -1.64
N GLU A 35 -4.29 -6.01 -2.09
CA GLU A 35 -3.80 -7.16 -1.34
C GLU A 35 -2.52 -7.68 -1.98
N ILE A 36 -1.54 -8.02 -1.14
CA ILE A 36 -0.24 -8.55 -1.53
C ILE A 36 -0.05 -9.86 -0.78
N GLU A 37 0.02 -10.96 -1.51
CA GLU A 37 0.33 -12.29 -0.99
C GLU A 37 1.86 -12.48 -0.91
N ASN A 38 2.33 -13.26 0.08
CA ASN A 38 3.75 -13.61 0.25
C ASN A 38 4.28 -14.60 -0.80
#